data_AF-A0AAW1U2F4-F1
#
_entry.id   AF-A0AAW1U2F4-F1
#
_cell.length_a   1.000
_cell.length_b   1.000
_cell.length_c   1.000
_cell.angle_alpha   90.00
_cell.angle_beta   90.00
_cell.angle_gamma   90.00
#
_symmetry.space_group_name_H-M   'P 1'
#
loop_
_entity.id
_entity.type
_entity.pdbx_description
1 polymer ?
#
loop_
_entity_poly.entity_id
_entity_poly.type
_entity_poly.pdbx_seq_one_letter_code
_entity_poly.pdbx_strand_id
1 'polypeptide(L)'
;MIALATLSEDPIHKQVLSVYLIDGITGFIIYSVAHKRARGPINLVHSENWIVYTFFNERYRRIELAALELYEGHVQSNSTFFSSYAMSQLPQVQAQSYILPAVPIKVIVTLTERGITNKCLLVALNTGAVVEIPWALIQPRFADIPCGPEESCYPYMPEIPLHPEATINYNQTLSKVKGISIAPARLESTSHVLVHGLDMFYTKVAPSKTFDVLKEDFDHKLIILVLIGLILASYITKTLASRKAIKQAWK
;
A
#
# COMPACT_ATOMS: atom_id res chain seq x y z
N MET A 1 -2.21 -12.39 -16.11
CA MET A 1 -1.96 -11.06 -16.72
C MET A 1 -0.50 -10.71 -16.54
N ILE A 2 0.13 -10.12 -17.56
CA ILE A 2 1.52 -9.70 -17.57
C ILE A 2 1.57 -8.23 -17.95
N ALA A 3 2.25 -7.42 -17.14
CA ALA A 3 2.55 -6.03 -17.47
C ALA A 3 3.93 -5.93 -18.14
N LEU A 4 3.97 -5.35 -19.34
CA LEU A 4 5.19 -5.16 -20.13
C LEU A 4 5.41 -3.67 -20.35
N ALA A 5 6.62 -3.19 -20.08
CA ALA A 5 7.05 -1.83 -20.44
C ALA A 5 8.12 -1.89 -21.53
N THR A 6 7.94 -1.12 -22.59
CA THR A 6 8.88 -1.01 -23.70
C THR A 6 9.27 0.45 -23.89
N LEU A 7 10.55 0.68 -24.18
CA LEU A 7 11.07 2.02 -24.49
C LEU A 7 11.54 2.00 -25.94
N SER A 8 10.91 2.79 -26.79
CA SER A 8 11.29 2.93 -28.20
C SER A 8 11.79 4.33 -28.49
N GLU A 9 12.70 4.44 -29.46
CA GLU A 9 13.15 5.74 -29.97
C GLU A 9 12.30 6.11 -31.19
N ASP A 10 11.73 7.31 -31.16
CA ASP A 10 10.92 7.89 -32.22
C ASP A 10 11.59 9.21 -32.66
N PRO A 11 11.88 9.41 -33.96
CA PRO A 11 12.51 10.65 -34.44
C PRO A 11 11.74 11.92 -34.08
N ILE A 12 10.41 11.85 -33.89
CA ILE A 12 9.56 13.01 -33.58
C ILE A 12 9.37 13.20 -32.07
N HIS A 13 9.17 12.10 -31.33
CA HIS A 13 8.85 12.13 -29.90
C HIS A 13 10.03 11.79 -28.98
N LYS A 14 11.24 11.65 -29.55
CA LYS A 14 12.48 11.19 -28.91
C LYS A 14 12.37 9.78 -28.36
N GLN A 15 11.89 9.63 -27.13
CA GLN A 15 11.72 8.35 -26.47
C GLN A 15 10.25 8.19 -26.07
N VAL A 16 9.67 7.06 -26.44
CA VAL A 16 8.27 6.71 -26.17
C VAL A 16 8.26 5.49 -25.28
N LEU A 17 7.65 5.62 -24.09
CA LEU A 17 7.39 4.52 -23.18
C LEU A 17 6.01 3.96 -23.46
N SER A 18 5.93 2.72 -23.93
CA SER A 18 4.67 2.01 -24.11
C SER A 18 4.52 0.92 -23.06
N VAL A 19 3.41 0.96 -22.31
CA VAL A 19 3.05 -0.04 -21.29
C VAL A 19 1.86 -0.84 -21.81
N TYR A 20 2.01 -2.17 -21.85
CA TYR A 20 1.03 -3.12 -22.30
C TYR A 20 0.62 -4.06 -21.17
N LEU A 21 -0.68 -4.27 -21.02
CA LEU A 21 -1.24 -5.32 -20.18
C LEU A 21 -1.73 -6.44 -21.09
N ILE A 22 -1.10 -7.60 -20.96
CA ILE A 22 -1.31 -8.74 -21.85
C ILE A 22 -1.84 -9.91 -21.03
N ASP A 23 -2.82 -10.62 -21.56
CA ASP A 23 -3.20 -11.91 -21.02
C ASP A 23 -2.17 -12.97 -21.44
N GLY A 24 -1.60 -13.66 -20.45
CA GLY A 24 -0.53 -14.64 -20.67
C GLY A 24 -1.01 -15.91 -21.36
N ILE A 25 -2.32 -16.18 -21.36
CA ILE A 25 -2.90 -17.39 -21.95
C ILE A 25 -3.33 -17.13 -23.40
N THR A 26 -4.16 -16.11 -23.64
CA THR A 26 -4.69 -15.81 -24.98
C THR A 26 -3.77 -14.93 -25.82
N GLY A 27 -2.83 -14.22 -25.20
CA GLY A 27 -2.03 -13.18 -25.85
C GLY A 27 -2.80 -11.88 -26.12
N PHE A 28 -4.04 -11.78 -25.64
CA PHE A 28 -4.89 -10.61 -25.85
C PHE A 28 -4.34 -9.39 -25.09
N ILE A 29 -4.26 -8.24 -25.76
CA ILE A 29 -3.85 -6.97 -25.15
C ILE A 29 -5.08 -6.35 -24.49
N ILE A 30 -5.11 -6.41 -23.16
CA ILE A 30 -6.19 -5.89 -22.33
C ILE A 30 -6.17 -4.35 -22.33
N TYR A 31 -4.97 -3.78 -22.20
CA TYR A 31 -4.79 -2.33 -22.12
C TYR A 31 -3.43 -1.94 -22.69
N SER A 32 -3.36 -0.78 -23.32
CA SER A 32 -2.13 -0.21 -23.89
C SER A 32 -2.11 1.29 -23.67
N VAL A 33 -1.01 1.82 -23.13
CA VAL A 33 -0.80 3.25 -22.96
C VAL A 33 0.60 3.64 -23.41
N ALA A 34 0.73 4.79 -24.08
CA ALA A 34 2.00 5.31 -24.58
C ALA A 34 2.27 6.72 -24.03
N HIS A 35 3.43 6.89 -23.40
CA HIS A 35 3.95 8.15 -22.90
C HIS A 35 5.03 8.67 -23.83
N LYS A 36 4.76 9.83 -24.44
CA LYS A 36 5.72 10.51 -25.32
C LYS A 36 6.75 11.27 -24.48
N ARG A 37 7.99 11.34 -24.95
CA ARG A 37 9.10 12.04 -24.27
C ARG A 37 9.35 11.49 -22.86
N ALA A 38 9.26 10.17 -22.71
CA ALA A 38 9.52 9.46 -21.46
C ALA A 38 10.88 8.78 -21.52
N ARG A 39 11.68 8.92 -20.47
CA ARG A 39 13.03 8.37 -20.35
C ARG A 39 13.15 7.51 -19.08
N GLY A 40 14.06 6.54 -19.11
CA GLY A 40 14.40 5.71 -17.95
C GLY A 40 15.19 6.46 -16.86
N PRO A 41 15.35 5.85 -15.66
CA PRO A 41 15.02 4.46 -15.32
C PRO A 41 13.51 4.24 -15.15
N ILE A 42 13.02 3.10 -15.65
CA ILE A 42 11.63 2.69 -15.52
C ILE A 42 11.55 1.62 -14.43
N ASN A 43 10.74 1.87 -13.40
CA ASN A 43 10.34 0.83 -12.45
C ASN A 43 8.88 0.51 -12.71
N LEU A 44 8.55 -0.78 -12.87
CA LEU A 44 7.20 -1.28 -13.08
C LEU A 44 6.89 -2.28 -11.96
N VAL A 45 5.80 -2.05 -11.24
CA VAL A 45 5.30 -2.92 -10.17
C VAL A 45 3.86 -3.29 -10.51
N HIS A 46 3.59 -4.59 -10.55
CA HIS A 46 2.25 -5.13 -10.73
C HIS A 46 1.86 -5.89 -9.48
N SER A 47 0.71 -5.55 -8.89
CA SER A 47 0.13 -6.22 -7.74
C SER A 47 -1.36 -6.36 -7.93
N GLU A 48 -1.89 -7.58 -7.81
CA GLU A 48 -3.34 -7.84 -7.85
C GLU A 48 -4.00 -7.20 -9.09
N ASN A 49 -4.90 -6.23 -8.87
CA ASN A 49 -5.66 -5.52 -9.89
C ASN A 49 -5.04 -4.18 -10.29
N TRP A 50 -3.83 -3.84 -9.84
CA TRP A 50 -3.22 -2.54 -10.08
C TRP A 50 -1.76 -2.60 -10.52
N ILE A 51 -1.36 -1.60 -11.30
CA ILE A 51 0.00 -1.44 -11.79
C ILE A 51 0.47 -0.02 -11.47
N VAL A 52 1.70 0.09 -10.99
CA VAL A 52 2.39 1.36 -10.85
C VAL A 52 3.67 1.31 -11.66
N TYR A 53 3.94 2.39 -12.38
CA TYR A 53 5.24 2.58 -12.99
C TYR A 53 5.73 4.01 -12.86
N THR A 54 7.05 4.15 -12.87
CA THR A 54 7.75 5.43 -12.77
C THR A 54 8.58 5.65 -14.02
N PHE A 55 8.67 6.90 -14.46
CA PHE A 55 9.51 7.30 -15.59
C PHE A 55 9.87 8.79 -15.47
N PHE A 56 10.91 9.21 -16.18
CA PHE A 56 11.28 10.62 -16.28
C PHE A 56 10.60 11.25 -17.49
N ASN A 57 9.78 12.27 -17.27
CA ASN A 57 9.14 13.03 -18.33
C ASN A 57 10.07 14.15 -18.82
N GLU A 58 10.58 14.06 -20.05
CA GLU A 58 11.51 15.06 -20.60
C GLU A 58 10.82 16.39 -20.94
N ARG A 59 9.51 16.40 -21.19
CA ARG A 59 8.78 17.63 -21.50
C ARG A 59 8.72 18.55 -20.29
N TYR A 60 8.43 17.98 -19.12
CA TYR A 60 8.29 18.73 -17.86
C TYR A 60 9.52 18.62 -16.95
N ARG A 61 10.53 17.83 -17.34
CA ARG A 61 11.79 17.60 -16.60
C ARG A 61 11.58 17.13 -15.16
N ARG A 62 10.65 16.20 -14.97
CA ARG A 62 10.27 15.68 -13.65
C ARG A 62 10.02 14.18 -13.69
N ILE A 63 10.07 13.53 -12.53
CA ILE A 63 9.68 12.13 -12.39
C ILE A 63 8.16 12.06 -12.26
N GLU A 64 7.55 11.20 -13.06
CA GLU A 64 6.14 10.91 -12.99
C GLU A 64 5.94 9.45 -12.56
N LEU A 65 4.96 9.25 -11.68
CA LEU A 65 4.46 7.97 -11.22
C LEU A 65 3.06 7.80 -11.77
N ALA A 66 2.85 6.85 -12.66
CA ALA A 66 1.54 6.53 -13.19
C ALA A 66 0.99 5.29 -12.48
N ALA A 67 -0.22 5.41 -11.96
CA ALA A 67 -0.98 4.33 -11.33
C ALA A 67 -2.15 3.94 -12.23
N LEU A 68 -2.37 2.63 -12.36
CA LEU A 68 -3.43 2.00 -13.13
C LEU A 68 -4.18 1.05 -12.20
N GLU A 69 -5.51 1.11 -12.16
CA GLU A 69 -6.38 0.12 -11.55
C GLU A 69 -7.33 -0.48 -12.58
N LEU A 70 -7.57 -1.78 -12.49
CA LEU A 70 -8.50 -2.50 -13.36
C LEU A 70 -9.76 -2.88 -12.57
N TYR A 71 -10.91 -2.55 -13.14
CA TYR A 71 -12.23 -2.86 -12.58
C TYR A 71 -13.07 -3.61 -13.60
N GLU A 72 -13.87 -4.58 -13.15
CA GLU A 72 -14.77 -5.32 -14.04
C GLU A 72 -16.05 -4.53 -14.37
N GLY A 73 -16.46 -3.64 -13.46
CA GLY A 73 -17.72 -2.88 -13.52
C GLY A 73 -18.60 -3.19 -12.32
N HIS A 74 -19.91 -2.94 -12.44
CA HIS A 74 -20.87 -3.20 -11.36
C HIS A 74 -21.31 -4.66 -11.26
N VAL A 75 -21.18 -5.42 -12.36
CA VAL A 75 -21.62 -6.81 -12.44
C VAL A 75 -20.39 -7.67 -12.64
N GLN A 76 -20.19 -8.63 -11.73
CA GLN A 76 -19.15 -9.64 -11.86
C GLN A 76 -19.58 -10.69 -12.89
N SER A 77 -18.73 -11.00 -13.87
CA SER A 77 -19.01 -11.98 -14.92
C SER A 77 -19.13 -13.40 -14.36
N ASN A 78 -18.26 -13.78 -13.42
CA ASN A 78 -18.32 -15.06 -12.72
C ASN A 78 -17.72 -14.94 -11.31
N SER A 79 -18.49 -15.33 -10.29
CA SER A 79 -18.07 -15.29 -8.88
C SER A 79 -17.33 -16.54 -8.42
N THR A 80 -17.41 -17.64 -9.17
CA THR A 80 -16.91 -18.96 -8.75
C THR A 80 -15.53 -19.28 -9.29
N PHE A 81 -15.28 -18.98 -10.56
CA PHE A 81 -13.99 -19.24 -11.20
C PHE A 81 -13.66 -18.18 -12.26
N PHE A 82 -12.37 -17.92 -12.42
CA PHE A 82 -11.85 -17.07 -13.48
C PHE A 82 -11.33 -17.94 -14.63
N SER A 83 -11.68 -17.60 -15.87
CA SER A 83 -11.13 -18.22 -17.08
C SER A 83 -10.78 -17.16 -18.11
N SER A 84 -9.51 -17.14 -18.54
CA SER A 84 -9.03 -16.20 -19.56
C SER A 84 -9.74 -16.33 -20.91
N TYR A 85 -10.28 -17.52 -21.25
CA TYR A 85 -11.00 -17.74 -22.51
C TYR A 85 -12.45 -17.27 -22.47
N ALA A 86 -13.03 -17.13 -21.28
CA ALA A 86 -14.43 -16.75 -21.08
C ALA A 86 -14.53 -15.27 -20.68
N MET A 87 -13.75 -14.41 -21.32
CA MET A 87 -13.80 -12.97 -21.05
C MET A 87 -15.07 -12.38 -21.67
N SER A 88 -16.07 -12.10 -20.83
CA SER A 88 -17.34 -11.51 -21.25
C SER A 88 -17.22 -10.00 -21.50
N GLN A 89 -16.42 -9.31 -20.68
CA GLN A 89 -16.24 -7.86 -20.73
C GLN A 89 -14.79 -7.47 -20.45
N LEU A 90 -14.32 -6.42 -21.12
CA LEU A 90 -13.01 -5.83 -20.87
C LEU A 90 -13.02 -5.03 -19.56
N PRO A 91 -11.97 -5.13 -18.73
CA PRO A 91 -11.89 -4.35 -17.52
C PRO A 91 -11.79 -2.86 -17.84
N GLN A 92 -12.54 -2.05 -17.11
CA GLN A 92 -12.41 -0.61 -17.09
C GLN A 92 -11.12 -0.23 -16.35
N VAL A 93 -10.24 0.46 -17.06
CA VAL A 93 -8.95 0.89 -16.51
C VAL A 93 -9.05 2.34 -16.06
N GLN A 94 -8.79 2.56 -14.76
CA GLN A 94 -8.61 3.89 -14.19
C GLN A 94 -7.12 4.21 -14.16
N ALA A 95 -6.76 5.38 -14.69
CA ALA A 95 -5.37 5.79 -14.84
C ALA A 95 -5.18 7.18 -14.27
N GLN A 96 -4.17 7.34 -13.42
CA GLN A 96 -3.82 8.64 -12.83
C GLN A 96 -2.31 8.79 -12.74
N SER A 97 -1.83 10.01 -13.02
CA SER A 97 -0.41 10.35 -12.96
C SER A 97 -0.14 11.26 -11.78
N TYR A 98 0.95 11.00 -11.09
CA TYR A 98 1.47 11.74 -9.95
C TYR A 98 2.91 12.17 -10.23
N ILE A 99 3.39 13.15 -9.49
CA ILE A 99 4.73 13.73 -9.58
C ILE A 99 5.48 13.29 -8.33
N LEU A 100 6.65 12.70 -8.55
CA LEU A 100 7.56 12.31 -7.47
C LEU A 100 8.68 13.36 -7.37
N PRO A 101 8.92 13.98 -6.20
CA PRO A 101 9.92 15.04 -6.05
C PRO A 101 11.37 14.52 -6.01
N ALA A 102 11.56 13.21 -5.96
CA ALA A 102 12.87 12.55 -5.92
C ALA A 102 12.99 11.47 -6.99
N VAL A 103 14.23 11.02 -7.28
CA VAL A 103 14.49 10.01 -8.31
C VAL A 103 14.43 8.60 -7.72
N PRO A 104 13.51 7.73 -8.17
CA PRO A 104 13.38 6.37 -7.67
C PRO A 104 14.40 5.46 -8.37
N ILE A 105 15.27 4.81 -7.60
CA ILE A 105 16.16 3.75 -8.09
C ILE A 105 15.37 2.45 -8.27
N LYS A 106 14.62 2.05 -7.23
CA LYS A 106 13.81 0.83 -7.21
C LYS A 106 12.50 1.07 -6.49
N VAL A 107 11.46 0.40 -6.98
CA VAL A 107 10.11 0.45 -6.42
C VAL A 107 9.63 -0.99 -6.26
N ILE A 108 9.01 -1.29 -5.13
CA ILE A 108 8.35 -2.58 -4.86
C ILE A 108 7.14 -2.34 -3.95
N VAL A 109 6.27 -3.33 -3.83
CA VAL A 109 5.07 -3.28 -2.97
C VAL A 109 5.19 -4.23 -1.79
N THR A 110 4.68 -3.84 -0.63
CA THR A 110 4.58 -4.70 0.55
C THR A 110 3.66 -5.91 0.30
N LEU A 111 4.06 -7.07 0.83
CA LEU A 111 3.32 -8.33 0.67
C LEU A 111 3.12 -9.00 2.04
N THR A 112 1.91 -9.49 2.29
CA THR A 112 1.52 -10.26 3.48
C THR A 112 0.85 -11.57 3.06
N GLU A 113 0.69 -12.51 4.00
CA GLU A 113 0.19 -13.85 3.69
C GLU A 113 -1.24 -13.83 3.14
N ARG A 114 -2.12 -13.00 3.73
CA ARG A 114 -3.54 -12.94 3.34
C ARG A 114 -3.90 -11.70 2.52
N GLY A 115 -3.00 -10.73 2.41
CA GLY A 115 -3.26 -9.47 1.71
C GLY A 115 -4.37 -8.63 2.36
N ILE A 116 -4.57 -8.76 3.67
CA ILE A 116 -5.62 -8.03 4.41
C ILE A 116 -5.14 -6.64 4.81
N THR A 117 -3.87 -6.49 5.20
CA THR A 117 -3.31 -5.18 5.53
C THR A 117 -3.28 -4.27 4.30
N ASN A 118 -3.32 -2.95 4.52
CA ASN A 118 -3.16 -2.00 3.43
C ASN A 118 -1.79 -2.18 2.77
N LYS A 119 -1.72 -1.98 1.45
CA LYS A 119 -0.47 -2.04 0.72
C LYS A 119 0.22 -0.68 0.71
N CYS A 120 1.55 -0.71 0.78
CA CYS A 120 2.39 0.44 0.58
C CYS A 120 3.45 0.14 -0.49
N LEU A 121 3.85 1.17 -1.22
CA LEU A 121 5.00 1.11 -2.11
C LEU A 121 6.24 1.53 -1.34
N LEU A 122 7.28 0.72 -1.44
CA LEU A 122 8.62 1.06 -0.97
C LEU A 122 9.43 1.60 -2.14
N VAL A 123 9.87 2.84 -2.01
CA VAL A 123 10.66 3.55 -3.02
C VAL A 123 12.05 3.80 -2.48
N ALA A 124 13.05 3.12 -3.03
CA ALA A 124 14.45 3.44 -2.79
C ALA A 124 14.84 4.63 -3.66
N LEU A 125 15.25 5.73 -3.02
CA LEU A 125 15.63 6.97 -3.67
C LEU A 125 17.13 7.00 -3.99
N ASN A 126 17.52 7.88 -4.91
CA ASN A 126 18.93 8.12 -5.24
C ASN A 126 19.76 8.68 -4.07
N THR A 127 19.10 9.29 -3.08
CA THR A 127 19.72 9.78 -1.83
C THR A 127 20.11 8.64 -0.89
N GLY A 128 19.66 7.41 -1.15
CA GLY A 128 19.85 6.26 -0.27
C GLY A 128 18.78 6.13 0.82
N ALA A 129 17.78 7.02 0.84
CA ALA A 129 16.59 6.87 1.68
C ALA A 129 15.61 5.88 1.04
N VAL A 130 14.90 5.12 1.86
CA VAL A 130 13.82 4.22 1.43
C VAL A 130 12.54 4.72 2.06
N VAL A 131 11.61 5.17 1.22
CA VAL A 131 10.37 5.82 1.65
C VAL A 131 9.19 4.91 1.39
N GLU A 132 8.28 4.86 2.36
CA GLU A 132 7.00 4.17 2.25
C GLU A 132 5.92 5.15 1.74
N ILE A 133 5.22 4.77 0.67
CA ILE A 133 4.11 5.53 0.10
C ILE A 133 2.84 4.66 0.19
N PRO A 134 1.84 5.05 0.99
CA PRO A 134 0.58 4.32 1.08
C PRO A 134 -0.15 4.24 -0.27
N TRP A 135 -0.68 3.07 -0.62
CA TRP A 135 -1.45 2.90 -1.86
C TRP A 135 -2.63 3.86 -1.94
N ALA A 136 -3.31 4.09 -0.81
CA ALA A 136 -4.46 4.98 -0.71
C ALA A 136 -4.17 6.43 -1.17
N LEU A 137 -2.90 6.87 -1.15
CA LEU A 137 -2.49 8.20 -1.60
C LEU A 137 -2.38 8.30 -3.12
N ILE A 138 -2.07 7.19 -3.80
CA ILE A 138 -1.80 7.13 -5.24
C ILE A 138 -2.85 6.34 -6.01
N GLN A 139 -4.00 6.08 -5.37
CA GLN A 139 -5.07 5.31 -5.95
C GLN A 139 -5.78 6.12 -7.06
N PRO A 140 -5.86 5.61 -8.30
CA PRO A 140 -6.59 6.27 -9.37
C PRO A 140 -8.10 6.17 -9.12
N ARG A 141 -8.81 7.30 -9.12
CA ARG A 141 -10.28 7.30 -8.91
C ARG A 141 -11.02 7.84 -10.12
N PHE A 142 -12.28 7.42 -10.23
CA PHE A 142 -13.22 8.01 -11.17
C PHE A 142 -13.42 9.50 -10.84
N ALA A 143 -13.09 10.37 -11.79
CA ALA A 143 -13.22 11.83 -11.63
C ALA A 143 -14.65 12.28 -11.30
N ASP A 144 -15.65 11.43 -11.58
CA ASP A 144 -17.08 11.76 -11.49
C ASP A 144 -17.75 11.38 -10.16
N ILE A 145 -17.05 10.67 -9.27
CA ILE A 145 -17.64 10.25 -7.98
C ILE A 145 -17.07 11.17 -6.88
N PRO A 146 -17.81 12.22 -6.47
CA PRO A 146 -17.41 12.99 -5.30
C PRO A 146 -17.35 12.02 -4.12
N CYS A 147 -16.28 12.13 -3.33
CA CYS A 147 -16.12 11.29 -2.15
C CYS A 147 -17.32 11.52 -1.25
N GLY A 148 -18.13 10.47 -1.09
CA GLY A 148 -19.30 10.53 -0.23
C GLY A 148 -18.88 10.83 1.20
N PRO A 149 -19.80 11.34 2.03
CA PRO A 149 -19.53 11.57 3.45
C PRO A 149 -19.12 10.29 4.21
N GLU A 150 -19.42 9.10 3.66
CA GLU A 150 -19.12 7.80 4.25
C GLU A 150 -17.76 7.22 3.82
N GLU A 151 -17.20 7.67 2.69
CA GLU A 151 -15.90 7.20 2.20
C GLU A 151 -14.81 8.23 2.49
N SER A 152 -13.93 7.93 3.45
CA SER A 152 -12.70 8.68 3.65
C SER A 152 -11.78 8.50 2.44
N CYS A 153 -11.81 9.46 1.51
CA CYS A 153 -10.92 9.49 0.35
C CYS A 153 -9.82 10.54 0.53
N TYR A 154 -8.68 10.30 -0.11
CA TYR A 154 -7.71 11.37 -0.33
C TYR A 154 -8.09 12.12 -1.61
N PRO A 155 -8.19 13.46 -1.58
CA PRO A 155 -8.36 14.24 -2.80
C PRO A 155 -7.14 14.04 -3.70
N TYR A 156 -7.32 14.18 -5.01
CA TYR A 156 -6.21 14.12 -5.94
C TYR A 156 -5.15 15.17 -5.57
N MET A 157 -3.97 14.69 -5.21
CA MET A 157 -2.82 15.50 -4.92
C MET A 157 -1.72 15.15 -5.93
N PRO A 158 -1.50 15.97 -6.96
CA PRO A 158 -0.61 15.63 -8.06
C PRO A 158 0.84 15.45 -7.62
N GLU A 159 1.29 16.16 -6.59
CA GLU A 159 2.64 16.02 -6.06
C GLU A 159 2.61 15.18 -4.78
N ILE A 160 3.37 14.08 -4.76
CA ILE A 160 3.41 13.19 -3.59
C ILE A 160 4.44 13.74 -2.59
N PRO A 161 4.02 14.17 -1.39
CA PRO A 161 4.95 14.64 -0.37
C PRO A 161 5.74 13.45 0.19
N LEU A 162 7.07 13.57 0.18
CA LEU A 162 7.96 12.58 0.79
C LEU A 162 8.32 13.04 2.21
N HIS A 163 7.51 12.65 3.18
CA HIS A 163 7.76 12.98 4.57
C HIS A 163 8.95 12.19 5.12
N PRO A 164 9.90 12.83 5.84
CA PRO A 164 11.01 12.12 6.49
C PRO A 164 10.56 11.02 7.44
N GLU A 165 9.40 11.19 8.10
CA GLU A 165 8.79 10.20 9.01
C GLU A 165 8.40 8.90 8.30
N ALA A 166 8.16 8.93 6.99
CA ALA A 166 7.86 7.75 6.18
C ALA A 166 9.13 7.01 5.70
N THR A 167 10.31 7.48 6.10
CA THR A 167 11.60 6.86 5.72
C THR A 167 11.92 5.69 6.63
N ILE A 168 11.91 4.47 6.09
CA ILE A 168 12.04 3.23 6.88
C ILE A 168 13.47 2.97 7.38
N ASN A 169 14.47 3.58 6.73
CA ASN A 169 15.89 3.43 7.09
C ASN A 169 16.42 4.57 7.96
N TYR A 170 15.56 5.46 8.47
CA TYR A 170 15.93 6.55 9.37
C TYR A 170 17.20 7.29 8.93
N ASN A 171 18.30 7.15 9.68
CA ASN A 171 19.59 7.81 9.42
C ASN A 171 20.62 6.92 8.69
N GLN A 172 20.23 5.71 8.28
CA GLN A 172 21.11 4.74 7.63
C GLN A 172 20.96 4.81 6.11
N THR A 173 21.71 5.71 5.46
CA THR A 173 21.67 5.87 4.01
C THR A 173 22.26 4.66 3.28
N LEU A 174 21.55 4.17 2.26
CA LEU A 174 21.95 2.98 1.50
C LEU A 174 22.53 3.38 0.15
N SER A 175 23.81 3.07 -0.06
CA SER A 175 24.47 3.40 -1.32
C SER A 175 24.23 2.33 -2.38
N LYS A 176 24.02 2.77 -3.63
CA LYS A 176 23.92 1.90 -4.82
C LYS A 176 22.96 0.71 -4.64
N VAL A 177 21.72 1.00 -4.25
CA VAL A 177 20.66 -0.02 -4.12
C VAL A 177 20.48 -0.74 -5.46
N LYS A 178 20.57 -2.07 -5.46
CA LYS A 178 20.34 -2.91 -6.64
C LYS A 178 18.92 -3.47 -6.67
N GLY A 179 18.37 -3.80 -5.51
CA GLY A 179 17.04 -4.37 -5.38
C GLY A 179 16.48 -4.25 -3.96
N ILE A 180 15.17 -4.46 -3.88
CA ILE A 180 14.42 -4.60 -2.62
C ILE A 180 13.72 -5.95 -2.72
N SER A 181 13.92 -6.80 -1.73
CA SER A 181 13.26 -8.10 -1.59
C SER A 181 12.27 -8.01 -0.45
N ILE A 182 11.06 -8.52 -0.66
CA ILE A 182 9.99 -8.50 0.33
C ILE A 182 9.50 -9.93 0.55
N ALA A 183 9.27 -10.28 1.82
CA ALA A 183 8.70 -11.55 2.20
C ALA A 183 7.59 -11.34 3.25
N PRO A 184 6.46 -12.07 3.14
CA PRO A 184 5.42 -12.00 4.14
C PRO A 184 5.94 -12.53 5.49
N ALA A 185 5.52 -11.90 6.57
CA ALA A 185 5.75 -12.42 7.91
C ALA A 185 4.53 -13.25 8.36
N ARG A 186 4.71 -14.06 9.41
CA ARG A 186 3.61 -14.84 10.02
C ARG A 186 2.49 -13.97 10.60
N LEU A 187 2.83 -12.74 10.99
CA LEU A 187 1.88 -11.74 11.45
C LEU A 187 1.38 -10.96 10.23
N GLU A 188 0.07 -10.93 10.04
CA GLU A 188 -0.56 -10.31 8.88
C GLU A 188 -0.33 -8.79 8.84
N SER A 189 -0.08 -8.16 9.99
CA SER A 189 0.22 -6.73 10.03
C SER A 189 1.63 -6.36 9.58
N THR A 190 2.53 -7.34 9.39
CA THR A 190 3.96 -7.09 9.15
C THR A 190 4.50 -7.78 7.90
N SER A 191 5.52 -7.16 7.30
CA SER A 191 6.26 -7.70 6.16
C SER A 191 7.76 -7.52 6.37
N HIS A 192 8.54 -8.50 5.93
CA HIS A 192 10.00 -8.45 5.96
C HIS A 192 10.52 -7.73 4.72
N VAL A 193 11.39 -6.74 4.93
CA VAL A 193 11.98 -5.94 3.87
C VAL A 193 13.50 -6.07 3.94
N LEU A 194 14.10 -6.54 2.85
CA LEU A 194 15.54 -6.61 2.67
C LEU A 194 15.94 -5.76 1.47
N VAL A 195 16.63 -4.66 1.72
CA VAL A 195 17.24 -3.81 0.69
C VAL A 195 18.67 -4.26 0.48
N HIS A 196 19.05 -4.53 -0.76
CA HIS A 196 20.39 -5.03 -1.09
C HIS A 196 21.02 -4.23 -2.24
N GLY A 197 22.31 -3.93 -2.10
CA GLY A 197 23.07 -3.11 -3.03
C GLY A 197 24.57 -3.23 -2.84
N LEU A 198 25.23 -2.10 -2.56
CA LEU A 198 26.56 -2.10 -1.94
C LEU A 198 26.45 -2.54 -0.47
N ASP A 199 25.46 -1.97 0.22
CA ASP A 199 25.13 -2.27 1.60
C ASP A 199 23.86 -3.15 1.66
N MET A 200 23.67 -3.81 2.80
CA MET A 200 22.46 -4.59 3.10
C MET A 200 21.74 -3.98 4.28
N PHE A 201 20.42 -3.83 4.15
CA PHE A 201 19.57 -3.30 5.21
C PHE A 201 18.31 -4.15 5.33
N TYR A 202 17.98 -4.51 6.55
CA TYR A 202 16.83 -5.34 6.87
C TYR A 202 15.95 -4.64 7.90
N THR A 203 14.66 -4.61 7.65
CA THR A 203 13.67 -4.11 8.60
C THR A 203 12.33 -4.83 8.44
N LYS A 204 11.44 -4.67 9.41
CA LYS A 204 10.05 -5.07 9.31
C LYS A 204 9.20 -3.82 9.10
N VAL A 205 8.29 -3.86 8.13
CA VAL A 205 7.36 -2.77 7.84
C VAL A 205 5.95 -3.22 8.21
N ALA A 206 5.17 -2.31 8.78
CA ALA A 206 3.79 -2.55 9.19
C ALA A 206 2.87 -1.45 8.60
N PRO A 207 2.36 -1.63 7.37
CA PRO A 207 1.60 -0.62 6.64
C PRO A 207 0.39 -0.05 7.40
N SER A 208 -0.38 -0.93 8.05
CA SER A 208 -1.57 -0.58 8.84
C SER A 208 -1.29 -0.53 10.34
N LYS A 209 -0.02 -0.37 10.74
CA LYS A 209 0.45 -0.59 12.11
C LYS A 209 0.20 -2.03 12.59
N THR A 210 0.74 -2.38 13.75
CA THR A 210 0.64 -3.73 14.31
C THR A 210 -0.71 -3.96 14.98
N PHE A 211 -1.74 -4.26 14.20
CA PHE A 211 -3.11 -4.50 14.71
C PHE A 211 -3.32 -5.90 15.33
N ASP A 212 -2.42 -6.84 15.06
CA ASP A 212 -2.43 -8.22 15.55
C ASP A 212 -1.47 -8.44 16.74
N VAL A 213 -0.85 -7.37 17.24
CA VAL A 213 0.04 -7.39 18.40
C VAL A 213 -0.42 -6.34 19.41
N LEU A 214 -0.27 -6.66 20.70
CA LEU A 214 -0.52 -5.69 21.77
C LEU A 214 0.48 -4.54 21.66
N LYS A 215 0.03 -3.31 21.95
CA LYS A 215 0.93 -2.14 21.96
C LYS A 215 2.10 -2.36 22.92
N GLU A 216 3.29 -1.93 22.52
CA GLU A 216 4.48 -1.99 23.38
C GLU A 216 4.30 -1.16 24.66
N ASP A 217 3.63 -0.01 24.55
CA ASP A 217 3.35 0.90 25.67
C ASP A 217 2.07 0.55 26.46
N PHE A 218 1.63 -0.71 26.42
CA PHE A 218 0.40 -1.11 27.11
C PHE A 218 0.58 -1.06 28.64
N ASP A 219 -0.27 -0.30 29.34
CA ASP A 219 -0.21 -0.16 30.79
C ASP A 219 -0.86 -1.36 31.51
N HIS A 220 -0.06 -2.40 31.67
CA HIS A 220 -0.44 -3.59 32.41
C HIS A 220 -0.71 -3.30 33.91
N LYS A 221 -0.04 -2.29 34.49
CA LYS A 221 -0.16 -1.96 35.92
C LYS A 221 -1.53 -1.36 36.23
N LEU A 222 -2.02 -0.48 35.36
CA LEU A 222 -3.35 0.11 35.50
C LEU A 222 -4.44 -0.95 35.52
N ILE A 223 -4.39 -1.94 34.61
CA ILE A 223 -5.39 -3.01 34.57
C ILE A 223 -5.36 -3.84 35.84
N ILE A 224 -4.17 -4.21 36.31
CA ILE A 224 -4.03 -4.97 37.56
C ILE A 224 -4.62 -4.19 38.74
N LEU A 225 -4.32 -2.89 38.84
CA LEU A 225 -4.83 -2.04 39.93
C LEU A 225 -6.35 -1.92 39.89
N VAL A 226 -6.93 -1.65 38.72
CA VAL A 226 -8.39 -1.55 38.55
C VAL A 226 -9.08 -2.87 38.90
N LEU A 227 -8.50 -4.00 38.51
CA LEU A 227 -9.06 -5.33 38.76
C LEU A 227 -9.05 -5.68 40.25
N ILE A 228 -7.96 -5.37 40.96
CA ILE A 228 -7.88 -5.49 42.42
C ILE A 228 -8.91 -4.58 43.10
N GLY A 229 -9.02 -3.32 42.63
CA GLY A 229 -10.00 -2.35 43.13
C GLY A 229 -11.44 -2.84 42.98
N LEU A 230 -11.79 -3.41 41.82
CA LEU A 230 -13.12 -3.99 41.56
C LEU A 230 -13.42 -5.20 42.44
N ILE A 231 -12.44 -6.08 42.68
CA ILE A 231 -12.59 -7.24 43.57
C ILE A 231 -12.87 -6.78 45.00
N LEU A 232 -12.07 -5.84 45.51
CA LEU A 232 -12.26 -5.28 46.85
C LEU A 232 -13.62 -4.58 47.00
N ALA A 233 -13.99 -3.74 46.02
CA ALA A 233 -15.27 -3.06 45.99
C ALA A 233 -16.44 -4.05 45.96
N SER A 234 -16.35 -5.14 45.18
CA SER A 234 -17.36 -6.19 45.12
C SER A 234 -17.53 -6.91 46.47
N TYR A 235 -16.43 -7.23 47.15
CA TYR A 235 -16.50 -7.88 48.45
C TYR A 235 -17.14 -6.96 49.50
N ILE A 236 -16.71 -5.69 49.55
CA ILE A 236 -17.27 -4.69 50.47
C ILE A 236 -18.76 -4.49 50.20
N THR A 237 -19.16 -4.27 48.94
CA THR A 237 -20.57 -4.07 48.58
C THR A 237 -21.43 -5.29 48.87
N LYS A 238 -20.93 -6.52 48.65
CA LYS A 238 -21.62 -7.77 49.04
C LYS A 238 -21.92 -7.80 50.54
N THR A 239 -20.94 -7.47 51.38
CA THR A 239 -21.13 -7.46 52.85
C THR A 239 -22.07 -6.34 53.30
N LEU A 240 -22.03 -5.18 52.66
CA LEU A 240 -22.95 -4.08 52.96
C LEU A 240 -24.38 -4.42 52.53
N ALA A 241 -24.55 -5.05 51.37
CA ALA A 241 -25.85 -5.46 50.84
C ALA A 241 -26.50 -6.54 51.71
N SER A 242 -25.76 -7.58 52.13
CA SER A 242 -26.30 -8.63 53.02
C SER A 242 -26.75 -8.06 54.36
N ARG A 243 -25.95 -7.16 54.95
CA ARG A 243 -26.33 -6.44 56.18
C ARG A 243 -27.59 -5.60 55.99
N LYS A 244 -27.70 -4.89 54.86
CA LYS A 244 -28.89 -4.08 54.53
C LYS A 244 -30.14 -4.96 54.36
N ALA A 245 -30.02 -6.06 53.62
CA ALA A 245 -31.13 -7.00 53.40
C ALA A 245 -31.65 -7.61 54.71
N ILE A 246 -30.75 -8.05 55.59
CA ILE A 246 -31.13 -8.56 56.92
C ILE A 246 -31.85 -7.47 57.73
N LYS A 247 -31.31 -6.25 57.82
CA LYS A 247 -31.98 -5.15 58.54
C LYS A 247 -33.37 -4.83 58.00
N GLN A 248 -33.59 -5.02 56.70
CA GLN A 248 -34.86 -4.75 56.04
C GLN A 248 -35.89 -5.87 56.26
N ALA A 249 -35.43 -7.13 56.36
CA ALA A 249 -36.27 -8.29 56.67
C ALA A 249 -36.67 -8.37 58.16
N TRP A 250 -35.91 -7.71 59.05
CA TRP A 250 -36.19 -7.64 60.49
C TRP A 250 -36.98 -6.39 60.90
N LYS A 251 -37.45 -5.63 59.90
CA LYS A 251 -38.47 -4.59 60.05
C LYS A 251 -39.83 -5.18 59.71
#